data_AF-A0A952QJM4-F1
#
_entry.id   AF-A0A952QJM4-F1
#
_cell.length_a   1.000
_cell.length_b   1.000
_cell.length_c   1.000
_cell.angle_alpha   90.00
_cell.angle_beta   90.00
_cell.angle_gamma   90.00
#
_symmetry.space_group_name_H-M   'P 1'
#
loop_
_entity.id
_entity.type
_entity.pdbx_description
1 polymer ?
#
loop_
_entity_poly.entity_id
_entity_poly.type
_entity_poly.pdbx_seq_one_letter_code
_entity_poly.pdbx_strand_id
1 'polypeptide(L)'
;MNSRTIKAVAVFAAVVCVAFATARTEPNSFLNKPAATHEQLMKQIQNDDQVMNRYMRHFGMTRPQVIEYFNGLKLDTLTADGVYLVYNVPESEELRAKAIFYKAGTKVWVDGEGTIVLKASCGNPMKRGTDETSIEVEQPVTADLIRPEPTVVAPQGTPAELVVGTMPSSIESSALPFPAAAPADITEIIRTGGASFNPGFLAPLAIVPFIIKDNPKEPVPEPATFAALAAGAAIVARKRKSAKK
;
A
#
# COMPACT_ATOMS: atom_id res chain seq x y z
N MET A 1 -48.84 -6.07 24.30
CA MET A 1 -47.38 -6.16 24.02
C MET A 1 -46.65 -5.32 25.05
N ASN A 2 -45.86 -5.93 25.92
CA ASN A 2 -45.41 -5.30 27.17
C ASN A 2 -44.23 -4.32 26.94
N SER A 3 -44.29 -3.14 27.56
CA SER A 3 -43.27 -2.08 27.48
C SER A 3 -41.82 -2.56 27.76
N ARG A 4 -41.66 -3.67 28.49
CA ARG A 4 -40.36 -4.30 28.77
C ARG A 4 -39.75 -5.05 27.58
N THR A 5 -40.56 -5.66 26.70
CA THR A 5 -40.04 -6.35 25.51
C THR A 5 -39.62 -5.37 24.41
N ILE A 6 -40.29 -4.23 24.30
CA ILE A 6 -39.94 -3.17 23.33
C ILE A 6 -38.58 -2.52 23.69
N LYS A 7 -38.30 -2.29 24.98
CA LYS A 7 -37.03 -1.71 25.43
C LYS A 7 -35.84 -2.68 25.29
N ALA A 8 -36.07 -3.97 25.47
CA ALA A 8 -35.02 -4.99 25.31
C ALA A 8 -34.58 -5.14 23.83
N VAL A 9 -35.52 -5.06 22.89
CA VAL A 9 -35.22 -5.10 21.44
C VAL A 9 -34.43 -3.85 21.00
N ALA A 10 -34.77 -2.67 21.54
CA ALA A 10 -34.07 -1.43 21.21
C ALA A 10 -32.60 -1.40 21.68
N VAL A 11 -32.29 -2.02 22.83
CA VAL A 11 -30.91 -2.10 23.33
C VAL A 11 -30.08 -3.12 22.55
N PHE A 12 -30.70 -4.23 22.10
CA PHE A 12 -29.99 -5.23 21.28
C PHE A 12 -29.66 -4.69 19.87
N ALA A 13 -30.53 -3.86 19.29
CA ALA A 13 -30.27 -3.20 18.00
C ALA A 13 -29.12 -2.18 18.05
N ALA A 14 -28.89 -1.53 19.19
CA ALA A 14 -27.85 -0.51 19.34
C ALA A 14 -26.41 -1.08 19.48
N VAL A 15 -26.26 -2.34 19.90
CA VAL A 15 -24.95 -3.00 20.09
C VAL A 15 -24.44 -3.67 18.81
N VAL A 16 -25.28 -3.86 17.78
CA VAL A 16 -24.86 -4.46 16.50
C VAL A 16 -24.27 -3.41 15.53
N CYS A 17 -24.35 -2.11 15.84
CA CYS A 17 -23.69 -1.03 15.09
C CYS A 17 -22.18 -0.91 15.40
N VAL A 18 -21.47 -2.03 15.55
CA VAL A 18 -20.01 -2.04 15.75
C VAL A 18 -19.33 -1.85 14.40
N ALA A 19 -18.93 -0.60 14.15
CA ALA A 19 -17.73 -0.20 13.44
C ALA A 19 -17.24 -1.11 12.30
N PHE A 20 -17.80 -0.91 11.11
CA PHE A 20 -17.01 -1.14 9.89
C PHE A 20 -15.89 -0.10 9.87
N ALA A 21 -14.78 -0.38 10.57
CA ALA A 21 -13.54 0.34 10.37
C ALA A 21 -13.17 0.14 8.90
N THR A 22 -13.35 1.20 8.09
CA THR A 22 -12.93 1.21 6.70
C THR A 22 -11.41 1.15 6.71
N ALA A 23 -10.86 -0.07 6.60
CA ALA A 23 -9.43 -0.26 6.43
C ALA A 23 -9.00 0.63 5.25
N ARG A 24 -8.16 1.63 5.52
CA ARG A 24 -7.64 2.50 4.47
C ARG A 24 -6.66 1.68 3.64
N THR A 25 -6.71 1.86 2.33
CA THR A 25 -5.67 1.35 1.45
C THR A 25 -4.33 1.96 1.81
N GLU A 26 -3.27 1.26 1.43
CA GLU A 26 -1.93 1.84 1.46
C GLU A 26 -1.90 3.15 0.65
N PRO A 27 -1.08 4.14 1.03
CA PRO A 27 -0.93 5.36 0.26
C PRO A 27 -0.51 5.06 -1.18
N ASN A 28 -0.98 5.90 -2.11
CA ASN A 28 -0.70 5.79 -3.55
C ASN A 28 -1.20 4.49 -4.21
N SER A 29 -2.29 3.95 -3.69
CA SER A 29 -2.96 2.73 -4.16
C SER A 29 -3.78 2.99 -5.43
N PHE A 30 -3.78 2.03 -6.36
CA PHE A 30 -4.68 2.04 -7.52
C PHE A 30 -6.15 1.89 -7.11
N LEU A 31 -6.40 1.09 -6.07
CA LEU A 31 -7.72 0.94 -5.46
C LEU A 31 -7.98 2.02 -4.42
N ASN A 32 -9.25 2.40 -4.28
CA ASN A 32 -9.69 3.34 -3.24
C ASN A 32 -10.03 2.63 -1.91
N LYS A 33 -10.29 1.32 -1.96
CA LYS A 33 -10.54 0.45 -0.78
C LYS A 33 -9.74 -0.86 -0.90
N PRO A 34 -9.32 -1.48 0.21
CA PRO A 34 -8.66 -2.78 0.15
C PRO A 34 -9.58 -3.82 -0.48
N ALA A 35 -9.03 -4.69 -1.33
CA ALA A 35 -9.75 -5.79 -1.95
C ALA A 35 -9.12 -7.12 -1.53
N ALA A 36 -9.69 -7.75 -0.51
CA ALA A 36 -9.23 -9.05 0.00
C ALA A 36 -9.71 -10.23 -0.86
N THR A 37 -10.75 -10.03 -1.67
CA THR A 37 -11.34 -11.04 -2.57
C THR A 37 -11.46 -10.52 -3.98
N HIS A 38 -11.59 -11.44 -4.94
CA HIS A 38 -11.73 -11.11 -6.37
C HIS A 38 -13.00 -10.31 -6.62
N GLU A 39 -14.09 -10.68 -5.96
CA GLU A 39 -15.35 -9.95 -6.00
C GLU A 39 -15.20 -8.48 -5.53
N GLN A 40 -14.43 -8.24 -4.46
CA GLN A 40 -14.18 -6.87 -3.97
C GLN A 40 -13.33 -6.05 -4.95
N LEU A 41 -12.36 -6.70 -5.62
CA LEU A 41 -11.55 -6.09 -6.67
C LEU A 41 -12.45 -5.69 -7.85
N MET A 42 -13.20 -6.66 -8.39
CA MET A 42 -14.09 -6.44 -9.53
C MET A 42 -15.17 -5.41 -9.23
N LYS A 43 -15.73 -5.41 -8.01
CA LYS A 43 -16.72 -4.42 -7.59
C LYS A 43 -16.19 -3.00 -7.65
N GLN A 44 -14.94 -2.75 -7.27
CA GLN A 44 -14.35 -1.42 -7.39
C GLN A 44 -14.08 -1.06 -8.85
N ILE A 45 -13.49 -1.97 -9.61
CA ILE A 45 -13.19 -1.76 -11.03
C ILE A 45 -14.46 -1.42 -11.83
N GLN A 46 -15.57 -2.11 -11.56
CA GLN A 46 -16.80 -1.90 -12.31
C GLN A 46 -17.54 -0.62 -11.90
N ASN A 47 -17.53 -0.28 -10.61
CA ASN A 47 -18.38 0.79 -10.06
C ASN A 47 -17.64 2.11 -9.76
N ASP A 48 -16.30 2.11 -9.73
CA ASP A 48 -15.49 3.30 -9.45
C ASP A 48 -14.73 3.73 -10.71
N ASP A 49 -15.20 4.82 -11.32
CA ASP A 49 -14.65 5.32 -12.58
C ASP A 49 -13.21 5.83 -12.45
N GLN A 50 -12.80 6.30 -11.27
CA GLN A 50 -11.42 6.75 -11.04
C GLN A 50 -10.48 5.55 -11.02
N VAL A 51 -10.87 4.47 -10.34
CA VAL A 51 -10.12 3.21 -10.32
C VAL A 51 -10.00 2.63 -11.73
N MET A 52 -11.11 2.57 -12.46
CA MET A 52 -11.11 2.10 -13.85
C MET A 52 -10.18 2.94 -14.74
N ASN A 53 -10.25 4.27 -14.64
CA ASN A 53 -9.41 5.16 -15.44
C ASN A 53 -7.90 4.92 -15.20
N ARG A 54 -7.49 4.72 -13.94
CA ARG A 54 -6.10 4.39 -13.59
C ARG A 54 -5.64 3.11 -14.29
N TYR A 55 -6.45 2.06 -14.27
CA TYR A 55 -6.11 0.80 -14.93
C TYR A 55 -6.10 0.90 -16.46
N MET A 56 -7.07 1.60 -17.06
CA MET A 56 -7.09 1.85 -18.50
C MET A 56 -5.82 2.59 -18.95
N ARG A 57 -5.42 3.64 -18.23
CA ARG A 57 -4.19 4.39 -18.49
C ARG A 57 -2.93 3.55 -18.32
N HIS A 58 -2.87 2.74 -17.26
CA HIS A 58 -1.69 1.89 -17.00
C HIS A 58 -1.54 0.79 -18.04
N PHE A 59 -2.63 0.08 -18.36
CA PHE A 59 -2.59 -1.07 -19.26
C PHE A 59 -2.84 -0.74 -20.73
N GLY A 60 -3.12 0.51 -21.09
CA GLY A 60 -3.46 0.88 -22.48
C GLY A 60 -4.73 0.22 -23.02
N MET A 61 -5.64 -0.19 -22.12
CA MET A 61 -6.84 -0.97 -22.46
C MET A 61 -8.11 -0.13 -22.38
N THR A 62 -9.13 -0.53 -23.14
CA THR A 62 -10.50 -0.02 -22.99
C THR A 62 -11.17 -0.63 -21.75
N ARG A 63 -12.23 0.01 -21.22
CA ARG A 63 -13.01 -0.50 -20.08
C ARG A 63 -13.42 -1.97 -20.21
N PRO A 64 -14.04 -2.44 -21.32
CA PRO A 64 -14.43 -3.86 -21.44
C PRO A 64 -13.21 -4.79 -21.44
N GLN A 65 -12.09 -4.40 -22.08
CA GLN A 65 -10.85 -5.18 -22.06
C GLN A 65 -10.27 -5.28 -20.64
N VAL A 66 -10.27 -4.19 -19.86
CA VAL A 66 -9.84 -4.25 -18.45
C VAL A 66 -10.72 -5.21 -17.65
N ILE A 67 -12.05 -5.15 -17.83
CA ILE A 67 -12.97 -6.05 -17.11
C ILE A 67 -12.71 -7.51 -17.49
N GLU A 68 -12.61 -7.81 -18.78
CA GLU A 68 -12.33 -9.17 -19.27
C GLU A 68 -10.98 -9.69 -18.76
N TYR A 69 -9.94 -8.86 -18.85
CA TYR A 69 -8.61 -9.18 -18.37
C TYR A 69 -8.60 -9.47 -16.85
N PHE A 70 -9.29 -8.65 -16.05
CA PHE A 70 -9.33 -8.81 -14.60
C PHE A 70 -10.23 -9.98 -14.14
N ASN A 71 -11.22 -10.39 -14.93
CA ASN A 71 -12.00 -11.59 -14.67
C ASN A 71 -11.14 -12.87 -14.68
N GLY A 72 -10.06 -12.88 -15.46
CA GLY A 72 -9.12 -14.02 -15.52
C GLY A 72 -8.15 -14.09 -14.35
N LEU A 73 -8.07 -13.06 -13.50
CA LEU A 73 -7.09 -13.00 -12.42
C LEU A 73 -7.45 -13.93 -11.26
N LYS A 74 -6.42 -14.58 -10.72
CA LYS A 74 -6.52 -15.47 -9.57
C LYS A 74 -5.69 -14.95 -8.42
N LEU A 75 -6.14 -15.18 -7.19
CA LEU A 75 -5.38 -14.83 -6.00
C LEU A 75 -4.33 -15.90 -5.74
N ASP A 76 -3.07 -15.49 -5.63
CA ASP A 76 -1.94 -16.37 -5.33
C ASP A 76 -0.94 -15.66 -4.39
N THR A 77 0.23 -16.26 -4.19
CA THR A 77 1.30 -15.74 -3.32
C THR A 77 2.65 -15.79 -4.02
N LEU A 78 3.53 -14.83 -3.69
CA LEU A 78 4.91 -14.84 -4.18
C LEU A 78 5.65 -16.08 -3.69
N THR A 79 6.35 -16.77 -4.59
CA THR A 79 7.13 -17.98 -4.27
C THR A 79 8.50 -17.66 -3.67
N ALA A 80 9.05 -16.48 -3.96
CA ALA A 80 10.37 -16.05 -3.52
C ALA A 80 10.38 -14.59 -3.05
N ASP A 81 11.31 -14.31 -2.13
CA ASP A 81 11.74 -12.96 -1.78
C ASP A 81 12.35 -12.28 -3.01
N GLY A 82 12.11 -10.98 -3.20
CA GLY A 82 12.67 -10.27 -4.35
C GLY A 82 12.31 -8.80 -4.41
N VAL A 83 12.99 -8.07 -5.30
CA VAL A 83 12.65 -6.70 -5.66
C VAL A 83 11.72 -6.71 -6.86
N TYR A 84 10.55 -6.12 -6.71
CA TYR A 84 9.52 -6.05 -7.74
C TYR A 84 9.28 -4.60 -8.14
N LEU A 85 9.00 -4.37 -9.42
CA LEU A 85 8.56 -3.08 -9.90
C LEU A 85 7.08 -2.91 -9.60
N VAL A 86 6.72 -1.87 -8.86
CA VAL A 86 5.34 -1.59 -8.44
C VAL A 86 4.93 -0.22 -8.94
N TYR A 87 3.78 -0.15 -9.60
CA TYR A 87 3.23 1.09 -10.12
C TYR A 87 2.25 1.68 -9.11
N ASN A 88 2.42 2.96 -8.79
CA ASN A 88 1.66 3.67 -7.78
C ASN A 88 1.00 4.91 -8.39
N VAL A 89 -0.09 5.37 -7.76
CA VAL A 89 -0.80 6.60 -8.14
C VAL A 89 -0.66 7.63 -7.00
N PRO A 90 0.33 8.54 -7.04
CA PRO A 90 0.45 9.63 -6.09
C PRO A 90 -0.73 10.61 -6.21
N GLU A 91 -0.84 11.55 -5.27
CA GLU A 91 -1.88 12.59 -5.27
C GLU A 91 -1.90 13.44 -6.55
N SER A 92 -0.78 13.52 -7.29
CA SER A 92 -0.70 14.19 -8.59
C SER A 92 -1.34 13.40 -9.74
N GLU A 93 -1.84 12.18 -9.51
CA GLU A 93 -2.43 11.26 -10.50
C GLU A 93 -1.51 10.85 -11.67
N GLU A 94 -0.22 11.15 -11.55
CA GLU A 94 0.83 10.73 -12.47
C GLU A 94 1.34 9.34 -12.08
N LEU A 95 1.19 8.35 -12.97
CA LEU A 95 1.63 6.98 -12.70
C LEU A 95 3.15 6.92 -12.53
N ARG A 96 3.62 6.32 -11.44
CA ARG A 96 5.07 6.18 -11.16
C ARG A 96 5.41 4.76 -10.80
N ALA A 97 6.53 4.28 -11.32
CA ALA A 97 7.09 2.98 -10.97
C ALA A 97 8.08 3.11 -9.80
N LYS A 98 8.06 2.16 -8.87
CA LYS A 98 9.01 2.05 -7.75
C LYS A 98 9.45 0.60 -7.58
N ALA A 99 10.75 0.39 -7.45
CA ALA A 99 11.29 -0.90 -7.03
C ALA A 99 11.07 -1.09 -5.52
N ILE A 100 10.36 -2.15 -5.13
CA ILE A 100 10.04 -2.47 -3.74
C ILE A 100 10.39 -3.93 -3.47
N PHE A 101 11.05 -4.17 -2.34
CA PHE A 101 11.33 -5.53 -1.89
C PHE A 101 10.10 -6.14 -1.23
N TYR A 102 9.70 -7.34 -1.67
CA TYR A 102 8.65 -8.14 -1.06
C TYR A 102 9.18 -9.50 -0.63
N LYS A 103 8.55 -10.05 0.41
CA LYS A 103 8.80 -11.39 0.93
C LYS A 103 7.96 -12.43 0.21
N ALA A 104 8.48 -13.66 0.11
CA ALA A 104 7.70 -14.84 -0.24
C ALA A 104 6.45 -14.92 0.66
N GLY A 105 5.33 -15.40 0.10
CA GLY A 105 4.03 -15.45 0.76
C GLY A 105 3.21 -14.16 0.65
N THR A 106 3.76 -13.07 0.08
CA THR A 106 2.96 -11.86 -0.18
C THR A 106 1.84 -12.17 -1.18
N LYS A 107 0.59 -11.80 -0.84
CA LYS A 107 -0.58 -12.05 -1.70
C LYS A 107 -0.58 -11.17 -2.94
N VAL A 108 -0.81 -11.77 -4.10
CA VAL A 108 -0.80 -11.13 -5.40
C VAL A 108 -1.93 -11.67 -6.29
N TRP A 109 -2.32 -10.89 -7.29
CA TRP A 109 -3.20 -11.32 -8.36
C TRP A 109 -2.35 -11.75 -9.55
N VAL A 110 -2.52 -12.99 -10.01
CA VAL A 110 -1.81 -13.58 -11.15
C VAL A 110 -2.79 -13.84 -12.30
N ASP A 111 -2.31 -13.80 -13.54
CA ASP A 111 -3.11 -14.17 -14.72
C ASP A 111 -3.07 -15.70 -14.99
N GLY A 112 -3.70 -16.13 -16.08
CA GLY A 112 -3.79 -17.55 -16.43
C GLY A 112 -2.44 -18.22 -16.72
N GLU A 113 -1.41 -17.42 -17.01
CA GLU A 113 -0.04 -17.88 -17.27
C GLU A 113 0.81 -17.89 -15.99
N GLY A 114 0.26 -17.40 -14.87
CA GLY A 114 0.98 -17.28 -13.60
C GLY A 114 1.79 -15.99 -13.48
N THR A 115 1.66 -15.06 -14.43
CA THR A 115 2.37 -13.78 -14.35
C THR A 115 1.78 -12.92 -13.24
N ILE A 116 2.64 -12.37 -12.37
CA ILE A 116 2.21 -11.47 -11.29
C ILE A 116 1.72 -10.14 -11.87
N VAL A 117 0.44 -9.86 -11.71
CA VAL A 117 -0.22 -8.68 -12.29
C VAL A 117 -0.36 -7.56 -11.27
N LEU A 118 -0.87 -7.85 -10.06
CA LEU A 118 -1.16 -6.83 -9.05
C LEU A 118 -0.78 -7.30 -7.64
N LYS A 119 -0.43 -6.37 -6.76
CA LYS A 119 -0.38 -6.63 -5.31
C LYS A 119 -1.79 -6.67 -4.73
N ALA A 120 -2.15 -7.70 -3.96
CA ALA A 120 -3.53 -7.89 -3.53
C ALA A 120 -4.06 -6.82 -2.56
N SER A 121 -3.22 -6.26 -1.68
CA SER A 121 -3.67 -5.30 -0.65
C SER A 121 -4.11 -3.94 -1.21
N CYS A 122 -3.46 -3.47 -2.28
CA CYS A 122 -3.67 -2.15 -2.88
C CYS A 122 -4.06 -2.18 -4.36
N GLY A 123 -4.04 -3.36 -5.00
CA GLY A 123 -4.30 -3.50 -6.43
C GLY A 123 -3.30 -2.77 -7.31
N ASN A 124 -2.11 -2.46 -6.80
CA ASN A 124 -1.06 -1.80 -7.57
C ASN A 124 -0.48 -2.76 -8.60
N PRO A 125 -0.37 -2.36 -9.88
CA PRO A 125 0.26 -3.19 -10.89
C PRO A 125 1.71 -3.51 -10.54
N MET A 126 2.09 -4.76 -10.79
CA MET A 126 3.45 -5.28 -10.65
C MET A 126 4.06 -5.69 -12.00
N LYS A 127 3.31 -5.51 -13.09
CA LYS A 127 3.79 -5.64 -14.46
C LYS A 127 3.62 -4.34 -15.22
N ARG A 128 4.53 -4.09 -16.15
CA ARG A 128 4.45 -2.95 -17.07
C ARG A 128 3.21 -3.12 -17.96
N GLY A 129 2.55 -2.00 -18.28
CA GLY A 129 1.49 -1.97 -19.27
C GLY A 129 1.99 -2.20 -20.69
N THR A 130 1.10 -2.04 -21.66
CA THR A 130 1.30 -2.36 -23.09
C THR A 130 2.08 -1.30 -23.87
N ASP A 131 3.05 -0.61 -23.25
CA ASP A 131 4.04 0.08 -24.07
C ASP A 131 4.82 -1.01 -24.82
N GLU A 132 4.62 -1.13 -26.13
CA GLU A 132 5.14 -2.18 -27.03
C GLU A 132 6.68 -2.32 -27.06
N THR A 133 7.40 -1.62 -26.19
CA THR A 133 8.84 -1.80 -25.93
C THR A 133 9.02 -2.73 -24.73
N SER A 134 8.55 -3.98 -24.89
CA SER A 134 8.70 -5.05 -23.91
C SER A 134 10.16 -5.48 -23.84
N ILE A 135 10.97 -4.80 -23.02
CA ILE A 135 12.07 -5.47 -22.34
C ILE A 135 11.39 -6.39 -21.33
N GLU A 136 11.32 -7.67 -21.66
CA GLU A 136 10.93 -8.74 -20.75
C GLU A 136 11.94 -8.73 -19.61
N VAL A 137 11.65 -7.97 -18.55
CA VAL A 137 12.43 -8.03 -17.32
C VAL A 137 11.99 -9.32 -16.65
N GLU A 138 12.72 -10.40 -16.89
CA GLU A 138 12.61 -11.63 -16.10
C GLU A 138 12.59 -11.23 -14.61
N GLN A 139 11.48 -11.52 -13.96
CA GLN A 139 11.30 -11.35 -12.53
C GLN A 139 12.34 -12.18 -11.76
N PRO A 140 12.40 -11.94 -10.44
CA PRO A 140 13.44 -11.14 -9.81
C PRO A 140 14.85 -11.53 -10.26
N VAL A 141 15.68 -10.50 -10.53
CA VAL A 141 17.13 -10.63 -10.40
C VAL A 141 17.39 -10.97 -8.94
N THR A 142 17.52 -12.27 -8.66
CA THR A 142 18.06 -12.75 -7.41
C THR A 142 19.43 -12.08 -7.33
N ALA A 143 19.58 -11.12 -6.44
CA ALA A 143 20.85 -10.47 -6.20
C ALA A 143 21.76 -11.51 -5.52
N ASP A 144 22.27 -12.45 -6.32
CA ASP A 144 23.50 -13.13 -5.99
C ASP A 144 24.52 -12.02 -5.88
N LEU A 145 24.94 -11.77 -4.64
CA LEU A 145 26.08 -10.94 -4.31
C LEU A 145 27.29 -11.59 -4.97
N ILE A 146 27.51 -11.33 -6.26
CA ILE A 146 28.76 -11.63 -6.95
C ILE A 146 29.80 -10.75 -6.26
N ARG A 147 30.45 -11.36 -5.27
CA ARG A 147 31.71 -10.91 -4.71
C ARG A 147 32.68 -10.78 -5.89
N PRO A 148 33.17 -9.58 -6.24
CA PRO A 148 34.14 -9.46 -7.30
C PRO A 148 35.42 -10.15 -6.84
N GLU A 149 35.72 -11.32 -7.40
CA GLU A 149 37.08 -11.85 -7.37
C GLU A 149 37.92 -10.98 -8.33
N PRO A 150 38.99 -10.34 -7.84
CA PRO A 150 39.88 -9.58 -8.70
C PRO A 150 40.70 -10.56 -9.55
N THR A 151 40.22 -10.84 -10.76
CA THR A 151 41.06 -11.52 -11.76
C THR A 151 42.00 -10.50 -12.37
N VAL A 152 43.22 -10.43 -11.84
CA VAL A 152 44.34 -9.72 -12.46
C VAL A 152 44.83 -10.57 -13.62
N VAL A 153 44.43 -10.22 -14.85
CA VAL A 153 45.11 -10.69 -16.06
C VAL A 153 45.96 -9.55 -16.61
N ALA A 154 47.27 -9.72 -16.56
CA ALA A 154 48.24 -8.84 -17.18
C ALA A 154 48.13 -8.94 -18.72
N PRO A 155 48.09 -7.82 -19.46
CA PRO A 155 48.14 -7.87 -20.92
C PRO A 155 49.61 -7.95 -21.36
N GLN A 156 50.03 -9.11 -21.86
CA GLN A 156 51.21 -9.20 -22.73
C GLN A 156 50.76 -8.93 -24.17
N GLY A 157 51.28 -7.86 -24.75
CA GLY A 157 50.87 -7.36 -26.06
C GLY A 157 51.50 -8.09 -27.26
N THR A 158 51.02 -7.73 -28.44
CA THR A 158 51.79 -7.39 -29.65
C THR A 158 50.82 -6.87 -30.74
N PRO A 159 51.32 -6.14 -31.76
CA PRO A 159 50.61 -4.98 -32.32
C PRO A 159 50.02 -5.18 -33.73
N ALA A 160 49.21 -4.17 -34.09
CA ALA A 160 48.86 -3.72 -35.45
C ALA A 160 47.66 -4.38 -36.14
N GLU A 161 46.55 -3.65 -36.19
CA GLU A 161 45.93 -3.32 -37.49
C GLU A 161 45.22 -1.96 -37.39
N LEU A 162 45.71 -1.00 -38.17
CA LEU A 162 45.21 0.36 -38.29
C LEU A 162 43.98 0.33 -39.22
N VAL A 163 42.78 0.45 -38.67
CA VAL A 163 41.59 0.80 -39.48
C VAL A 163 41.16 2.20 -39.07
N VAL A 164 41.52 3.15 -39.94
CA VAL A 164 41.08 4.55 -39.91
C VAL A 164 39.60 4.59 -40.23
N GLY A 165 38.76 4.62 -39.20
CA GLY A 165 37.34 4.91 -39.28
C GLY A 165 37.08 6.37 -38.92
N THR A 166 36.84 7.18 -39.95
CA THR A 166 36.51 8.61 -39.90
C THR A 166 35.34 8.89 -38.95
N MET A 167 35.60 9.62 -37.86
CA MET A 167 34.57 10.16 -36.97
C MET A 167 33.97 11.45 -37.56
N PRO A 168 32.64 11.56 -37.72
CA PRO A 168 32.00 12.85 -37.92
C PRO A 168 31.85 13.60 -36.58
N SER A 169 32.66 14.63 -36.44
CA SER A 169 32.34 15.99 -35.96
C SER A 169 31.27 16.18 -34.86
N SER A 170 31.77 16.57 -33.68
CA SER A 170 31.38 17.77 -32.91
C SER A 170 29.89 18.02 -32.66
N ILE A 171 29.39 17.55 -31.51
CA ILE A 171 28.17 18.13 -30.90
C ILE A 171 28.61 19.31 -30.05
N GLU A 172 28.30 20.50 -30.55
CA GLU A 172 28.47 21.79 -29.91
C GLU A 172 27.56 21.87 -28.67
N SER A 173 28.16 21.66 -27.49
CA SER A 173 27.49 21.78 -26.20
C SER A 173 27.18 23.24 -25.90
N SER A 174 26.01 23.72 -26.34
CA SER A 174 25.45 25.01 -25.91
C SER A 174 25.15 24.96 -24.40
N ALA A 175 26.08 25.47 -23.59
CA ALA A 175 25.85 25.75 -22.18
C ALA A 175 24.96 26.99 -22.06
N LEU A 176 23.66 26.78 -21.80
CA LEU A 176 22.79 27.86 -21.35
C LEU A 176 23.14 28.23 -19.90
N PRO A 177 23.30 29.52 -19.57
CA PRO A 177 23.53 29.95 -18.19
C PRO A 177 22.28 29.68 -17.36
N PHE A 178 22.38 28.79 -16.37
CA PHE A 178 21.37 28.65 -15.34
C PHE A 178 21.35 29.92 -14.47
N PRO A 179 20.18 30.58 -14.28
CA PRO A 179 20.06 31.63 -13.28
C PRO A 179 20.23 31.02 -11.89
N ALA A 180 21.16 31.60 -11.11
CA ALA A 180 21.33 31.26 -9.70
C ALA A 180 20.03 31.55 -8.95
N ALA A 181 19.38 30.50 -8.44
CA ALA A 181 18.23 30.62 -7.57
C ALA A 181 18.67 31.23 -6.23
N ALA A 182 18.07 32.36 -5.85
CA ALA A 182 18.22 32.95 -4.53
C ALA A 182 17.69 31.99 -3.44
N PRO A 183 18.29 31.96 -2.24
CA PRO A 183 17.77 31.18 -1.14
C PRO A 183 16.41 31.74 -0.69
N ALA A 184 15.36 30.94 -0.81
CA ALA A 184 14.07 31.23 -0.20
C ALA A 184 14.18 31.03 1.32
N ASP A 185 13.84 32.07 2.08
CA ASP A 185 13.79 32.09 3.54
C ASP A 185 12.62 31.22 4.01
N ILE A 186 12.93 30.16 4.78
CA ILE A 186 11.97 29.11 5.16
C ILE A 186 11.33 29.36 6.54
N THR A 187 11.46 30.56 7.09
CA THR A 187 11.04 30.84 8.47
C THR A 187 9.54 31.11 8.67
N GLU A 188 8.73 31.21 7.62
CA GLU A 188 7.32 31.67 7.76
C GLU A 188 6.23 30.60 7.71
N ILE A 189 6.52 29.33 7.39
CA ILE A 189 5.47 28.30 7.18
C ILE A 189 5.02 27.60 8.48
N ILE A 190 5.67 27.84 9.62
CA ILE A 190 5.32 27.16 10.88
C ILE A 190 4.15 27.83 11.63
N ARG A 191 3.67 29.00 11.21
CA ARG A 191 2.78 29.83 12.06
C ARG A 191 1.28 29.79 11.78
N THR A 192 0.79 28.99 10.85
CA THR A 192 -0.64 29.03 10.49
C THR A 192 -1.22 27.64 10.22
N GLY A 193 -1.51 26.89 11.29
CA GLY A 193 -2.13 25.57 11.19
C GLY A 193 -2.64 25.04 12.52
N GLY A 194 -3.33 25.88 13.30
CA GLY A 194 -3.97 25.48 14.54
C GLY A 194 -5.16 24.56 14.29
N ALA A 195 -4.92 23.25 14.26
CA ALA A 195 -5.95 22.22 14.30
C ALA A 195 -6.44 22.04 15.75
N SER A 196 -7.58 22.63 16.07
CA SER A 196 -8.31 22.43 17.31
C SER A 196 -8.91 21.01 17.35
N PHE A 197 -8.19 20.09 17.99
CA PHE A 197 -8.70 18.76 18.35
C PHE A 197 -9.77 18.90 19.45
N ASN A 198 -11.02 18.56 19.13
CA ASN A 198 -12.11 18.44 20.09
C ASN A 198 -12.17 16.98 20.60
N PRO A 199 -11.78 16.69 21.86
CA PRO A 199 -11.65 15.31 22.36
C PRO A 199 -12.98 14.69 22.82
N GLY A 200 -14.13 15.31 22.52
CA GLY A 200 -15.45 14.87 22.99
C GLY A 200 -16.07 13.66 22.29
N PHE A 201 -15.42 13.05 21.29
CA PHE A 201 -16.06 12.06 20.42
C PHE A 201 -15.71 10.58 20.70
N LEU A 202 -14.95 10.26 21.76
CA LEU A 202 -14.57 8.88 22.07
C LEU A 202 -15.07 8.43 23.46
N ALA A 203 -16.31 7.96 23.47
CA ALA A 203 -16.86 7.06 24.48
C ALA A 203 -17.82 6.07 23.78
N PRO A 204 -18.05 4.86 24.29
CA PRO A 204 -17.28 3.68 23.92
C PRO A 204 -18.15 2.53 23.37
N LEU A 205 -17.72 1.89 22.29
CA LEU A 205 -18.22 0.59 21.84
C LEU A 205 -17.13 -0.46 22.10
N ALA A 206 -17.18 -1.11 23.26
CA ALA A 206 -16.38 -2.30 23.56
C ALA A 206 -17.21 -3.28 24.40
N ILE A 207 -18.19 -3.93 23.76
CA ILE A 207 -18.80 -5.16 24.26
C ILE A 207 -19.03 -6.09 23.05
N VAL A 208 -18.09 -6.99 22.75
CA VAL A 208 -18.41 -8.37 22.30
C VAL A 208 -17.26 -9.30 22.76
N PRO A 209 -17.54 -10.40 23.48
CA PRO A 209 -16.54 -11.38 23.87
C PRO A 209 -16.29 -12.38 22.72
N PHE A 210 -15.02 -12.65 22.41
CA PHE A 210 -14.66 -13.81 21.60
C PHE A 210 -14.19 -14.93 22.53
N ILE A 211 -14.95 -16.02 22.53
CA ILE A 211 -14.58 -17.32 23.08
C ILE A 211 -13.68 -17.98 22.03
N ILE A 212 -12.38 -18.14 22.30
CA ILE A 212 -11.59 -19.25 21.74
C ILE A 212 -10.81 -19.90 22.87
N LYS A 213 -10.91 -21.22 22.80
CA LYS A 213 -10.62 -22.25 23.76
C LYS A 213 -9.22 -22.82 23.51
N ASP A 214 -8.49 -22.99 24.61
CA ASP A 214 -7.41 -23.93 24.89
C ASP A 214 -6.14 -23.94 24.01
N ASN A 215 -5.09 -23.23 24.45
CA ASN A 215 -3.92 -23.87 25.11
C ASN A 215 -2.93 -22.81 25.68
N PRO A 216 -2.19 -23.15 26.76
CA PRO A 216 -1.68 -22.17 27.70
C PRO A 216 -0.29 -21.68 27.35
N LYS A 217 -0.14 -20.36 27.23
CA LYS A 217 1.06 -19.66 27.69
C LYS A 217 0.58 -18.48 28.52
N GLU A 218 1.01 -18.44 29.78
CA GLU A 218 0.65 -17.42 30.76
C GLU A 218 0.84 -16.02 30.16
N PRO A 219 -0.23 -15.24 29.94
CA PRO A 219 -0.08 -13.84 29.63
C PRO A 219 0.34 -13.14 30.91
N VAL A 220 1.60 -12.73 30.99
CA VAL A 220 2.07 -11.81 32.03
C VAL A 220 1.34 -10.48 31.78
N PRO A 221 0.47 -10.03 32.71
CA PRO A 221 -0.25 -8.78 32.53
C PRO A 221 0.73 -7.62 32.62
N GLU A 222 0.89 -6.88 31.52
CA GLU A 222 1.71 -5.67 31.51
C GLU A 222 1.12 -4.63 32.49
N PRO A 223 1.96 -3.91 33.26
CA PRO A 223 1.51 -2.96 34.29
C PRO A 223 0.59 -1.85 33.75
N ALA A 224 0.65 -1.57 32.45
CA ALA A 224 -0.25 -0.64 31.77
C ALA A 224 -1.73 -1.06 31.83
N THR A 225 -2.01 -2.36 31.84
CA THR A 225 -3.37 -2.91 31.83
C THR A 225 -4.05 -2.75 33.19
N PHE A 226 -3.30 -2.91 34.29
CA PHE A 226 -3.80 -2.65 35.64
C PHE A 226 -4.05 -1.15 35.88
N ALA A 227 -3.18 -0.29 35.36
CA ALA A 227 -3.36 1.16 35.45
C ALA A 227 -4.65 1.61 34.74
N ALA A 228 -4.94 1.07 33.55
CA ALA A 228 -6.17 1.36 32.82
C ALA A 228 -7.43 0.87 33.54
N LEU A 229 -7.39 -0.32 34.14
CA LEU A 229 -8.51 -0.88 34.90
C LEU A 229 -8.81 -0.08 36.17
N ALA A 230 -7.78 0.34 36.91
CA ALA A 230 -7.93 1.13 38.12
C ALA A 230 -8.49 2.54 37.84
N ALA A 231 -8.03 3.18 36.76
CA ALA A 231 -8.53 4.50 36.35
C ALA A 231 -10.02 4.45 35.94
N GLY A 232 -10.44 3.40 35.21
CA GLY A 232 -11.85 3.21 34.84
C GLY A 232 -12.78 3.03 36.04
N ALA A 233 -12.35 2.25 37.03
CA ALA A 233 -13.13 2.00 38.25
C ALA A 233 -13.33 3.28 39.09
N ALA A 234 -12.31 4.12 39.21
CA ALA A 234 -12.38 5.38 39.95
C ALA A 234 -13.39 6.38 39.35
N ILE A 235 -13.49 6.44 38.02
CA ILE A 235 -14.42 7.34 37.31
C ILE A 235 -15.87 6.89 37.52
N VAL A 236 -16.16 5.59 37.48
CA VAL A 236 -17.51 5.04 37.71
C VAL A 236 -17.95 5.25 39.16
N ALA A 237 -17.05 5.09 40.13
CA ALA A 237 -17.35 5.32 41.54
C ALA A 237 -17.67 6.79 41.84
N ARG A 238 -16.97 7.74 41.19
CA ARG A 238 -17.20 9.19 41.36
C ARG A 238 -18.55 9.62 40.79
N LYS A 239 -18.95 9.10 39.61
CA LYS A 239 -20.29 9.36 39.02
C LYS A 239 -21.44 8.85 39.89
N ARG A 240 -21.26 7.73 40.60
CA ARG A 240 -22.27 7.20 41.53
C ARG A 240 -22.48 8.04 42.79
N LYS A 241 -21.49 8.84 43.23
CA LYS A 241 -21.64 9.75 44.38
C LYS A 241 -22.35 11.06 44.00
N SER A 242 -22.18 11.55 42.76
CA SER A 242 -22.82 12.80 42.31
C SER A 242 -24.30 12.64 41.94
N ALA A 243 -24.76 11.44 41.57
CA ALA A 243 -26.16 11.19 41.19
C ALA A 243 -27.12 10.94 42.38
N LYS A 244 -26.62 11.01 43.62
CA LYS A 244 -27.41 10.83 44.85
C LYS A 244 -27.55 12.11 45.68
N LYS A 245 -27.32 13.29 45.07
CA LYS A 245 -27.47 14.59 45.72
C LYS A 245 -28.49 15.44 44.99
#